data_AF-A0A940C5Q5-F1
#
_entry.id   AF-A0A940C5Q5-F1
#
_cell.length_a   1.000
_cell.length_b   1.000
_cell.length_c   1.000
_cell.angle_alpha   90.00
_cell.angle_beta   90.00
_cell.angle_gamma   90.00
#
_symmetry.space_group_name_H-M   'P 1'
#
loop_
_entity.id
_entity.type
_entity.pdbx_description
1 polymer ?
#
loop_
_entity_poly.entity_id
_entity_poly.type
_entity_poly.pdbx_seq_one_letter_code
_entity_poly.pdbx_strand_id
1 'polypeptide(L)'
;MSKFVFRYFADCEDGQMARLETAESGIPVNIFAEDGTDFDLQDGECCKVELYGIGSQVDVYSTAEAMYAAGSKMAVPSMIPMGTFPPKDAGEPFEESAHILFVGTVLEVDTDPEANENQPNYCLKVETLEMTLQLYLRHEGLIEVGSILHGVAWLFGPVTRA
;
A
#
# COMPACT_ATOMS: atom_id res chain seq x y z
N MET A 1 -1.67 4.71 13.50
CA MET A 1 -1.80 3.94 12.24
C MET A 1 -3.25 3.86 11.85
N SER A 2 -3.54 3.96 10.56
CA SER A 2 -4.89 3.79 10.01
C SER A 2 -5.13 2.31 9.75
N LYS A 3 -6.22 1.75 10.30
CA LYS A 3 -6.65 0.37 10.02
C LYS A 3 -7.75 0.43 8.98
N PHE A 4 -7.61 -0.33 7.91
CA PHE A 4 -8.59 -0.39 6.83
C PHE A 4 -9.52 -1.58 7.04
N VAL A 5 -10.82 -1.35 6.86
CA VAL A 5 -11.84 -2.40 7.02
C VAL A 5 -12.12 -3.04 5.67
N PHE A 6 -11.97 -4.35 5.62
CA PHE A 6 -12.24 -5.16 4.43
C PHE A 6 -13.32 -6.20 4.72
N ARG A 7 -14.12 -6.54 3.71
CA ARG A 7 -14.98 -7.72 3.66
C ARG A 7 -14.19 -8.88 3.13
N TYR A 8 -14.28 -10.00 3.83
CA TYR A 8 -13.68 -11.27 3.46
C TYR A 8 -14.62 -12.06 2.52
N PHE A 9 -14.09 -12.60 1.43
CA PHE A 9 -14.79 -13.50 0.52
C PHE A 9 -13.98 -14.78 0.32
N ALA A 10 -14.61 -15.92 0.63
CA ALA A 10 -13.99 -17.23 0.49
C ALA A 10 -14.14 -17.76 -0.96
N ASP A 11 -13.33 -17.26 -1.88
CA ASP A 11 -13.26 -17.79 -3.26
C ASP A 11 -12.35 -19.04 -3.30
N CYS A 12 -12.85 -20.16 -2.74
CA CYS A 12 -12.15 -21.46 -2.77
C CYS A 12 -12.65 -22.34 -3.92
N GLU A 13 -12.20 -22.10 -5.16
CA GLU A 13 -12.38 -23.10 -6.23
C GLU A 13 -11.09 -23.85 -6.60
N ASP A 14 -9.89 -23.29 -6.44
CA ASP A 14 -8.64 -23.95 -6.87
C ASP A 14 -7.41 -23.72 -5.97
N GLY A 15 -7.63 -23.47 -4.67
CA GLY A 15 -6.57 -23.48 -3.66
C GLY A 15 -6.22 -22.12 -3.05
N GLN A 16 -6.57 -21.99 -1.77
CA GLN A 16 -5.87 -21.23 -0.72
C GLN A 16 -5.80 -19.71 -0.76
N MET A 17 -6.51 -19.00 -1.65
CA MET A 17 -6.50 -17.52 -1.63
C MET A 17 -7.89 -16.93 -1.36
N ALA A 18 -8.04 -16.18 -0.26
CA ALA A 18 -9.26 -15.45 0.07
C ALA A 18 -9.21 -14.01 -0.43
N ARG A 19 -10.27 -13.54 -1.08
CA ARG A 19 -10.38 -12.17 -1.60
C ARG A 19 -10.90 -11.24 -0.52
N LEU A 20 -10.17 -10.17 -0.23
CA LEU A 20 -10.65 -9.06 0.60
C LEU A 20 -11.05 -7.89 -0.29
N GLU A 21 -12.21 -7.30 -0.06
CA GLU A 21 -12.65 -6.04 -0.70
C GLU A 21 -12.86 -4.96 0.36
N THR A 22 -12.61 -3.70 0.03
CA THR A 22 -12.86 -2.60 0.97
C THR A 22 -14.33 -2.56 1.39
N ALA A 23 -14.61 -2.56 2.69
CA ALA A 23 -15.98 -2.64 3.21
C ALA A 23 -16.70 -1.29 3.22
N GLU A 24 -15.92 -0.21 3.36
CA GLU A 24 -16.41 1.16 3.59
C GLU A 24 -15.87 2.17 2.56
N SER A 25 -14.93 1.77 1.68
CA SER A 25 -14.36 2.61 0.63
C SER A 25 -14.99 2.30 -0.73
N GLY A 26 -15.06 3.30 -1.61
CA GLY A 26 -15.54 3.12 -2.98
C GLY A 26 -14.48 2.53 -3.93
N ILE A 27 -13.24 2.33 -3.45
CA ILE A 27 -12.12 1.83 -4.25
C ILE A 27 -11.91 0.35 -3.93
N PRO A 28 -12.16 -0.57 -4.89
CA PRO A 28 -11.91 -1.98 -4.68
C PRO A 28 -10.41 -2.24 -4.67
N VAL A 29 -9.85 -2.46 -3.48
CA VAL A 29 -8.52 -3.04 -3.33
C VAL A 29 -8.72 -4.52 -3.06
N ASN A 30 -8.41 -5.35 -4.06
CA ASN A 30 -8.49 -6.80 -3.93
C ASN A 30 -7.18 -7.32 -3.32
N ILE A 31 -7.28 -7.90 -2.13
CA ILE A 31 -6.17 -8.55 -1.46
C ILE A 31 -6.50 -10.03 -1.44
N PHE A 32 -5.71 -10.84 -2.12
CA PHE A 32 -5.77 -12.28 -1.96
C PHE A 32 -4.90 -12.63 -0.79
N ALA A 33 -5.41 -13.14 0.32
CA ALA A 33 -4.58 -13.60 1.41
C ALA A 33 -4.61 -15.13 1.45
N GLU A 34 -3.49 -15.75 1.79
CA GLU A 34 -3.49 -17.17 2.10
C GLU A 34 -4.49 -17.45 3.23
N ASP A 35 -5.20 -18.59 3.17
CA ASP A 35 -6.08 -19.03 4.25
C ASP A 35 -5.21 -19.33 5.49
N GLY A 36 -5.00 -18.28 6.29
CA GLY A 36 -4.24 -18.36 7.51
C GLY A 36 -5.00 -19.25 8.47
N THR A 37 -4.49 -20.45 8.72
CA THR A 37 -4.96 -21.37 9.77
C THR A 37 -5.12 -20.74 11.17
N ASP A 38 -4.74 -19.47 11.36
CA ASP A 38 -4.93 -18.66 12.56
C ASP A 38 -6.22 -17.80 12.59
N PHE A 39 -7.02 -17.74 11.51
CA PHE A 39 -8.23 -16.91 11.46
C PHE A 39 -9.44 -17.65 10.85
N ASP A 40 -10.35 -18.14 11.71
CA ASP A 40 -11.70 -18.59 11.33
C ASP A 40 -12.60 -17.41 10.89
N LEU A 41 -12.22 -16.67 9.83
CA LEU A 41 -13.07 -15.64 9.24
C LEU A 41 -14.10 -16.29 8.31
N GLN A 42 -15.37 -16.00 8.55
CA GLN A 42 -16.45 -16.51 7.70
C GLN A 42 -16.67 -15.61 6.48
N ASP A 43 -17.17 -16.20 5.40
CA ASP A 43 -17.57 -15.45 4.20
C ASP A 43 -18.49 -14.27 4.56
N GLY A 44 -18.11 -13.07 4.10
CA GLY A 44 -18.80 -11.82 4.39
C GLY A 44 -18.42 -11.12 5.70
N GLU A 45 -17.58 -11.70 6.56
CA GLU A 45 -17.10 -11.03 7.77
C GLU A 45 -16.14 -9.88 7.46
N CYS A 46 -16.08 -8.91 8.38
CA CYS A 46 -15.15 -7.79 8.27
C CYS A 46 -13.83 -8.09 9.01
N CYS A 47 -12.71 -7.74 8.38
CA CYS A 47 -11.39 -7.77 8.98
C CYS A 47 -10.72 -6.39 8.87
N LYS A 48 -9.67 -6.18 9.67
CA LYS A 48 -8.85 -4.98 9.67
C LYS A 48 -7.44 -5.31 9.18
N VAL A 49 -6.97 -4.59 8.18
CA VAL A 49 -5.58 -4.71 7.70
C VAL A 49 -4.84 -3.40 7.99
N GLU A 50 -3.66 -3.52 8.59
CA GLU A 50 -2.69 -2.44 8.66
C GLU A 50 -1.84 -2.50 7.38
N LEU A 51 -2.01 -1.53 6.47
CA LEU A 51 -1.28 -1.51 5.21
C LEU A 51 -0.02 -0.65 5.30
N TYR A 52 1.11 -1.29 5.02
CA TYR A 52 2.42 -0.68 4.87
C TYR A 52 2.83 -0.74 3.39
N GLY A 53 3.61 0.24 2.94
CA GLY A 53 4.14 0.31 1.59
C GLY A 53 5.66 0.32 1.56
N ILE A 54 6.28 -0.39 0.62
CA ILE A 54 7.68 -0.16 0.21
C ILE A 54 7.65 0.59 -1.13
N GLY A 55 8.13 1.83 -1.12
CA GLY A 55 8.20 2.67 -2.30
C GLY A 55 9.25 2.17 -3.29
N SER A 56 8.84 2.00 -4.53
CA SER A 56 9.69 1.69 -5.69
C SER A 56 9.42 2.74 -6.76
N GLN A 57 10.48 3.36 -7.29
CA GLN A 57 10.36 4.40 -8.33
C GLN A 57 9.43 5.54 -7.90
N VAL A 58 9.78 6.21 -6.79
CA VAL A 58 9.00 7.34 -6.26
C VAL A 58 9.65 8.65 -6.66
N ASP A 59 8.92 9.43 -7.45
CA ASP A 59 9.24 10.82 -7.74
C ASP A 59 8.66 11.74 -6.66
N VAL A 60 9.44 12.74 -6.26
CA VAL A 60 9.08 13.72 -5.23
C VAL A 60 8.93 15.09 -5.87
N TYR A 61 7.79 15.74 -5.65
CA TYR A 61 7.50 17.09 -6.09
C TYR A 61 7.13 17.97 -4.90
N SER A 62 7.54 19.23 -4.91
CA SER A 62 7.19 20.16 -3.83
C SER A 62 5.70 20.55 -3.84
N THR A 63 5.03 20.46 -4.98
CA THR A 63 3.65 20.90 -5.20
C THR A 63 2.98 20.10 -6.32
N ALA A 64 1.64 20.14 -6.37
CA ALA A 64 0.88 19.52 -7.45
C ALA A 64 1.19 20.19 -8.81
N GLU A 65 1.37 21.51 -8.83
CA GLU A 65 1.72 22.28 -10.03
C GLU A 65 3.05 21.81 -10.62
N ALA A 66 4.06 21.57 -9.78
CA ALA A 66 5.35 21.04 -10.22
C ALA A 66 5.22 19.64 -10.83
N MET A 67 4.38 18.77 -10.25
CA MET A 67 4.10 17.43 -10.77
C MET A 67 3.42 17.50 -12.15
N TYR A 68 2.41 18.36 -12.31
CA TYR A 68 1.73 18.54 -13.59
C TYR A 68 2.64 19.15 -14.66
N ALA A 69 3.50 20.11 -14.28
CA ALA A 69 4.50 20.68 -15.18
C ALA A 69 5.53 19.64 -15.66
N ALA A 70 5.82 18.62 -14.85
CA ALA A 70 6.66 17.48 -15.22
C ALA A 70 5.95 16.47 -16.15
N GLY A 71 4.64 16.65 -16.43
CA GLY A 71 3.89 15.87 -17.40
C GLY A 71 3.03 14.76 -16.82
N SER A 72 2.90 14.65 -15.49
CA SER A 72 1.97 13.69 -14.89
C SER A 72 0.52 14.01 -15.25
N LYS A 73 -0.26 12.97 -15.52
CA LYS A 73 -1.70 13.05 -15.81
C LYS A 73 -2.58 12.55 -14.67
N MET A 74 -1.98 12.01 -13.62
CA MET A 74 -2.69 11.50 -12.45
C MET A 74 -3.12 12.66 -11.54
N ALA A 75 -4.34 12.60 -11.00
CA ALA A 75 -4.85 13.62 -10.10
C ALA A 75 -4.19 13.53 -8.71
N VAL A 76 -4.18 14.64 -7.97
CA VAL A 76 -3.79 14.65 -6.55
C VAL A 76 -5.06 14.73 -5.69
N PRO A 77 -5.29 13.82 -4.72
CA PRO A 77 -4.67 12.49 -4.61
C PRO A 77 -5.28 11.49 -5.62
N SER A 78 -4.54 10.44 -5.96
CA SER A 78 -5.06 9.33 -6.77
C SER A 78 -4.39 8.01 -6.42
N MET A 79 -5.06 6.90 -6.74
CA MET A 79 -4.56 5.56 -6.45
C MET A 79 -5.18 4.54 -7.42
N ILE A 80 -4.36 3.62 -7.91
CA ILE A 80 -4.75 2.48 -8.73
C ILE A 80 -4.14 1.22 -8.08
N PRO A 81 -4.94 0.41 -7.37
CA PRO A 81 -4.48 -0.86 -6.81
C PRO A 81 -4.29 -1.91 -7.91
N MET A 82 -3.22 -2.69 -7.81
CA MET A 82 -2.90 -3.81 -8.71
C MET A 82 -2.29 -4.98 -7.92
N GLY A 83 -2.37 -6.19 -8.49
CA GLY A 83 -1.73 -7.39 -7.93
C GLY A 83 -2.50 -8.05 -6.78
N THR A 84 -1.86 -9.05 -6.16
CA THR A 84 -2.45 -9.96 -5.16
C THR A 84 -1.44 -10.25 -4.04
N PHE A 85 -1.84 -10.55 -2.80
CA PHE A 85 -0.87 -10.99 -1.78
C PHE A 85 -0.61 -12.49 -1.94
N PRO A 86 0.64 -12.93 -2.05
CA PRO A 86 0.88 -14.34 -2.30
C PRO A 86 0.75 -15.17 -1.01
N PRO A 87 0.47 -16.48 -1.17
CA PRO A 87 0.68 -17.50 -0.15
C PRO A 87 2.07 -17.45 0.51
N LYS A 88 2.17 -17.69 1.84
CA LYS A 88 3.36 -17.69 2.70
C LYS A 88 4.39 -18.77 2.30
N ASP A 89 3.96 -19.83 1.63
CA ASP A 89 4.80 -20.99 1.27
C ASP A 89 5.26 -21.02 -0.20
N ALA A 90 5.09 -19.93 -0.94
CA ALA A 90 5.41 -19.90 -2.36
C ALA A 90 6.94 -19.71 -2.58
N GLY A 91 7.66 -20.82 -2.66
CA GLY A 91 9.13 -20.92 -2.70
C GLY A 91 9.87 -20.34 -3.91
N GLU A 92 9.29 -19.41 -4.66
CA GLU A 92 9.88 -18.73 -5.82
C GLU A 92 9.90 -17.19 -5.58
N PRO A 93 10.82 -16.42 -6.20
CA PRO A 93 10.78 -14.96 -6.11
C PRO A 93 9.56 -14.42 -6.86
N PHE A 94 8.56 -13.89 -6.14
CA PHE A 94 7.25 -13.54 -6.71
C PHE A 94 7.24 -12.25 -7.55
N GLU A 95 6.73 -12.35 -8.78
CA GLU A 95 6.54 -11.24 -9.74
C GLU A 95 5.17 -10.51 -9.58
N GLU A 96 4.21 -11.02 -8.78
CA GLU A 96 2.80 -10.57 -8.74
C GLU A 96 2.30 -9.99 -7.39
N SER A 97 3.19 -9.41 -6.58
CA SER A 97 2.80 -8.84 -5.28
C SER A 97 1.83 -7.65 -5.39
N ALA A 98 0.91 -7.52 -4.43
CA ALA A 98 -0.01 -6.39 -4.35
C ALA A 98 0.75 -5.07 -4.25
N HIS A 99 0.40 -4.12 -5.11
CA HIS A 99 1.00 -2.79 -5.14
C HIS A 99 -0.03 -1.75 -5.57
N ILE A 100 0.31 -0.49 -5.33
CA ILE A 100 -0.47 0.66 -5.82
C ILE A 100 0.41 1.52 -6.71
N LEU A 101 -0.15 1.97 -7.82
CA LEU A 101 0.31 3.20 -8.46
C LEU A 101 -0.43 4.34 -7.77
N PHE A 102 0.30 5.32 -7.23
CA PHE A 102 -0.31 6.35 -6.41
C PHE A 102 0.26 7.73 -6.70
N VAL A 103 -0.59 8.73 -6.46
CA VAL A 103 -0.21 10.11 -6.22
C VAL A 103 -0.76 10.51 -4.85
N GLY A 104 0.12 10.89 -3.93
CA GLY A 104 -0.27 11.20 -2.57
C GLY A 104 0.50 12.37 -1.96
N THR A 105 -0.07 12.93 -0.90
CA THR A 105 0.50 14.07 -0.17
C THR A 105 1.14 13.58 1.12
N VAL A 106 2.38 14.01 1.39
CA VAL A 106 3.09 13.67 2.63
C VAL A 106 2.46 14.42 3.80
N LEU A 107 1.98 13.68 4.80
CA LEU A 107 1.40 14.21 6.04
C LEU A 107 2.43 14.27 7.18
N GLU A 108 3.28 13.25 7.29
CA GLU A 108 4.30 13.12 8.34
C GLU A 108 5.58 12.54 7.71
N VAL A 109 6.72 13.00 8.21
CA VAL A 109 8.06 12.58 7.76
C VAL A 109 8.85 12.14 8.99
N ASP A 110 9.36 10.92 8.95
CA ASP A 110 10.37 10.41 9.87
C ASP A 110 11.58 9.93 9.05
N THR A 111 12.79 10.23 9.54
CA THR A 111 14.04 9.96 8.83
C THR A 111 15.01 9.17 9.69
N ASP A 112 15.65 8.18 9.07
CA ASP A 112 16.74 7.44 9.68
C ASP A 112 18.07 7.87 9.02
N PRO A 113 18.86 8.74 9.67
CA PRO A 113 20.14 9.19 9.12
C PRO A 113 21.22 8.09 9.14
N GLU A 114 21.02 6.98 9.86
CA GLU A 114 21.98 5.87 9.93
C GLU A 114 21.63 4.72 8.98
N ALA A 115 20.55 4.82 8.21
CA ALA A 115 20.14 3.83 7.22
C ALA A 115 21.21 3.62 6.14
N ASN A 116 21.63 2.37 5.95
CA ASN A 116 22.58 2.01 4.90
C ASN A 116 21.93 1.98 3.50
N GLU A 117 22.73 1.77 2.45
CA GLU A 117 22.29 1.79 1.04
C GLU A 117 21.15 0.81 0.70
N ASN A 118 20.99 -0.26 1.46
CA ASN A 118 19.96 -1.29 1.26
C ASN A 118 18.76 -1.11 2.19
N GLN A 119 18.74 -0.05 3.00
CA GLN A 119 17.67 0.24 3.95
C GLN A 119 16.91 1.51 3.53
N PRO A 120 15.59 1.56 3.80
CA PRO A 120 14.83 2.79 3.67
C PRO A 120 15.35 3.82 4.69
N ASN A 121 15.57 5.05 4.23
CA ASN A 121 15.97 6.17 5.09
C ASN A 121 14.79 7.10 5.42
N TYR A 122 13.62 6.87 4.83
CA TYR A 122 12.38 7.57 5.13
C TYR A 122 11.28 6.60 5.57
N CYS A 123 10.55 6.99 6.61
CA CYS A 123 9.24 6.47 6.94
C CYS A 123 8.22 7.61 6.87
N LEU A 124 7.33 7.56 5.89
CA LEU A 124 6.40 8.64 5.57
C LEU A 124 4.98 8.20 5.87
N LYS A 125 4.14 9.15 6.28
CA LYS A 125 2.69 8.97 6.24
C LYS A 125 2.15 9.74 5.05
N VAL A 126 1.51 9.05 4.12
CA VAL A 126 1.09 9.60 2.84
C VAL A 126 -0.41 9.47 2.70
N GLU A 127 -1.09 10.58 2.45
CA GLU A 127 -2.51 10.59 2.07
C GLU A 127 -2.64 10.31 0.57
N THR A 128 -3.28 9.21 0.24
CA THR A 128 -3.71 8.84 -1.12
C THR A 128 -5.24 8.92 -1.21
N LEU A 129 -5.82 8.50 -2.34
CA LEU A 129 -7.26 8.53 -2.51
C LEU A 129 -7.94 7.54 -1.54
N GLU A 130 -8.75 8.08 -0.62
CA GLU A 130 -9.50 7.32 0.42
C GLU A 130 -8.63 6.49 1.39
N MET A 131 -7.30 6.62 1.33
CA MET A 131 -6.36 5.85 2.15
C MET A 131 -5.22 6.72 2.69
N THR A 132 -4.77 6.40 3.90
CA THR A 132 -3.48 6.88 4.44
C THR A 132 -2.52 5.71 4.59
N LEU A 133 -1.39 5.77 3.91
CA LEU A 133 -0.39 4.70 3.89
C LEU A 133 0.83 5.10 4.73
N GLN A 134 1.40 4.13 5.45
CA GLN A 134 2.76 4.26 5.97
C GLN A 134 3.75 3.71 4.92
N LEU A 135 4.56 4.60 4.35
CA LEU A 135 5.45 4.32 3.21
C LEU A 135 6.91 4.35 3.66
N TYR A 136 7.61 3.26 3.45
CA TYR A 136 9.06 3.16 3.59
C TYR A 136 9.72 3.29 2.23
N LEU A 137 10.69 4.18 2.09
CA LEU A 137 11.47 4.25 0.86
C LEU A 137 12.88 4.77 1.11
N ARG A 138 13.75 4.55 0.13
CA ARG A 138 15.07 5.19 0.06
C ARG A 138 15.02 6.38 -0.90
N HIS A 139 15.44 7.55 -0.45
CA HIS A 139 15.54 8.75 -1.28
C HIS A 139 16.72 9.63 -0.85
N GLU A 140 17.46 10.16 -1.83
CA GLU A 140 18.65 11.00 -1.55
C GLU A 140 18.30 12.49 -1.38
N GLY A 141 17.11 12.92 -1.82
CA GLY A 141 16.62 14.29 -1.66
C GLY A 141 15.93 14.55 -0.32
N LEU A 142 15.57 15.81 -0.08
CA LEU A 142 14.74 16.20 1.04
C LEU A 142 13.26 15.96 0.71
N ILE A 143 12.55 15.28 1.61
CA ILE A 143 11.10 15.13 1.55
C ILE A 143 10.50 15.91 2.72
N GLU A 144 9.60 16.85 2.43
CA GLU A 144 8.92 17.67 3.43
C GLU A 144 7.42 17.35 3.50
N VAL A 145 6.80 17.65 4.65
CA VAL A 145 5.34 17.62 4.78
C VAL A 145 4.71 18.55 3.73
N GLY A 146 3.67 18.08 3.06
CA GLY A 146 3.02 18.74 1.92
C GLY A 146 3.62 18.41 0.56
N SER A 147 4.76 17.71 0.49
CA SER A 147 5.31 17.21 -0.77
C SER A 147 4.34 16.22 -1.43
N ILE A 148 4.33 16.21 -2.76
CA ILE A 148 3.58 15.26 -3.57
C ILE A 148 4.51 14.12 -3.99
N LEU A 149 4.10 12.90 -3.68
CA LEU A 149 4.75 11.67 -4.13
C LEU A 149 3.97 11.07 -5.28
N HIS A 150 4.67 10.67 -6.35
CA HIS A 150 4.11 9.91 -7.45
C HIS A 150 4.98 8.70 -7.70
N GLY A 151 4.41 7.49 -7.63
CA GLY A 151 5.20 6.28 -7.83
C GLY A 151 4.44 5.00 -7.54
N VAL A 152 5.21 3.94 -7.31
CA VAL A 152 4.69 2.62 -6.98
C VAL A 152 5.01 2.28 -5.53
N ALA A 153 4.05 1.72 -4.80
CA ALA A 153 4.29 1.17 -3.47
C ALA A 153 3.81 -0.28 -3.41
N TRP A 154 4.71 -1.19 -3.06
CA TRP A 154 4.39 -2.58 -2.78
C TRP A 154 3.79 -2.69 -1.39
N LEU A 155 2.59 -3.25 -1.30
CA LEU A 155 1.82 -3.31 -0.07
C LEU A 155 2.19 -4.57 0.72
N PHE A 156 2.10 -4.50 2.04
CA PHE A 156 2.25 -5.59 3.01
C PHE A 156 1.61 -5.21 4.34
N GLY A 157 1.17 -6.20 5.11
CA GLY A 157 0.40 -5.92 6.31
C GLY A 157 -0.14 -7.16 6.99
N PRO A 158 -0.18 -7.20 8.34
CA PRO A 158 -0.89 -8.25 9.05
C PRO A 158 -2.40 -8.06 8.90
N VAL A 159 -3.11 -9.16 8.64
CA VAL A 159 -4.58 -9.22 8.74
C VAL A 159 -4.95 -9.44 10.20
N THR A 160 -5.87 -8.65 10.72
CA THR A 160 -6.38 -8.74 12.11
C THR A 160 -7.91 -8.73 12.11
N ARG A 161 -8.53 -9.33 13.13
CA ARG A 161 -10.00 -9.28 13.27
C ARG A 161 -10.47 -7.84 13.52
N ALA A 162 -11.57 -7.45 12.88
CA ALA A 162 -12.15 -6.11 13.03
C ALA A 162 -12.76 -5.87 14.42
#